data_AF-A0A970Q7D5-F1
#
_entry.id   AF-A0A970Q7D5-F1
#
_cell.length_a   1.000
_cell.length_b   1.000
_cell.length_c   1.000
_cell.angle_alpha   90.00
_cell.angle_beta   90.00
_cell.angle_gamma   90.00
#
_symmetry.space_group_name_H-M   'P 1'
#
loop_
_entity.id
_entity.type
_entity.pdbx_description
1 polymer ?
#
loop_
_entity_poly.entity_id
_entity_poly.type
_entity_poly.pdbx_seq_one_letter_code
_entity_poly.pdbx_strand_id
1 'polypeptide(L)'
;MASQRILAAFETRLAKLAADLIAETEPSAEDRAHLLLVAHLAQGVIKSYGSHQLDLAAAMEAAKGGLTGSSAQQRVLNVSLRRLVDDNLMTPWYARFLNSNLGMKRTIIISGGPKVGKSTLLNALIDLLPRDHRIVTIDDTDEGLPTLRDRSFTVHLKAKRGTPARAAVFRRAREMKPTWVVAGELVRRDGPGFLQSLTAGTTGGLTTVQTMDPEATLNDWLAMNKPVAEHLKQLNPLVVHLELVAEGAPRVERVIEVTTDRGNLVVTRREQVDSEQVGVQGGERSPLAKSERDSELARRS
;
A
#
# COMPACT_ATOMS: atom_id res chain seq x y z
N MET A 1 25.35 16.38 12.77
CA MET A 1 26.80 16.17 12.58
C MET A 1 27.45 15.33 13.70
N ALA A 2 27.38 15.73 14.98
CA ALA A 2 28.00 14.95 16.07
C ALA A 2 27.39 13.54 16.28
N SER A 3 26.06 13.43 16.28
CA SER A 3 25.36 12.14 16.45
C SER A 3 25.64 11.12 15.32
N GLN A 4 25.74 11.57 14.07
CA GLN A 4 26.12 10.72 12.93
C GLN A 4 27.55 10.18 13.06
N ARG A 5 28.50 11.03 13.50
CA ARG A 5 29.88 10.60 13.76
C ARG A 5 29.95 9.56 14.89
N ILE A 6 29.11 9.70 15.91
CA ILE A 6 29.02 8.75 17.02
C ILE A 6 28.46 7.40 16.52
N LEU A 7 27.36 7.40 15.77
CA LEU A 7 26.75 6.17 15.24
C LEU A 7 27.69 5.43 14.27
N ALA A 8 28.35 6.14 13.35
CA ALA A 8 29.32 5.54 12.43
C ALA A 8 30.54 4.95 13.17
N ALA A 9 31.02 5.64 14.21
CA ALA A 9 32.09 5.11 15.06
C ALA A 9 31.64 3.88 15.86
N PHE A 10 30.38 3.83 16.29
CA PHE A 10 29.81 2.70 17.03
C PHE A 10 29.63 1.47 16.13
N GLU A 11 29.13 1.65 14.90
CA GLU A 11 29.01 0.59 13.88
C GLU A 11 30.38 -0.02 13.53
N THR A 12 31.39 0.84 13.34
CA THR A 12 32.76 0.41 13.04
C THR A 12 33.38 -0.34 14.22
N ARG A 13 33.14 0.11 15.46
CA ARG A 13 33.63 -0.57 16.66
C ARG A 13 32.97 -1.92 16.89
N LEU A 14 31.67 -2.08 16.58
CA LEU A 14 30.99 -3.38 16.67
C LEU A 14 31.52 -4.39 15.64
N ALA A 15 31.76 -3.95 14.41
CA ALA A 15 32.37 -4.77 13.38
C ALA A 15 33.76 -5.26 13.82
N LYS A 16 34.56 -4.35 14.38
CA LYS A 16 35.89 -4.66 14.88
C LYS A 16 35.85 -5.61 16.07
N LEU A 17 34.96 -5.38 17.04
CA LEU A 17 34.80 -6.24 18.22
C LEU A 17 34.51 -7.69 17.84
N ALA A 18 33.61 -7.90 16.86
CA ALA A 18 33.30 -9.24 16.37
C ALA A 18 34.51 -9.89 15.68
N ALA A 19 35.28 -9.14 14.90
CA ALA A 19 36.49 -9.63 14.25
C ALA A 19 37.60 -9.98 15.26
N ASP A 20 37.80 -9.13 16.28
CA ASP A 20 38.79 -9.32 17.34
C ASP A 20 38.43 -10.56 18.18
N LEU A 21 37.16 -10.75 18.56
CA LEU A 21 36.70 -11.95 19.28
C LEU A 21 36.93 -13.24 18.49
N ILE A 22 36.65 -13.23 17.19
CA ILE A 22 36.88 -14.40 16.32
C ILE A 22 38.38 -14.72 16.24
N ALA A 23 39.24 -13.70 16.21
CA ALA A 23 40.68 -13.86 16.16
C ALA A 23 41.26 -14.37 17.50
N GLU A 24 40.70 -13.95 18.65
CA GLU A 24 41.19 -14.34 19.97
C GLU A 24 40.72 -15.74 20.42
N THR A 25 39.52 -16.16 20.02
CA THR A 25 38.91 -17.40 20.53
C THR A 25 38.97 -18.59 19.58
N GLU A 26 39.41 -18.39 18.33
CA GLU A 26 39.42 -19.40 17.25
C GLU A 26 38.18 -20.33 17.29
N PRO A 27 36.95 -19.76 17.26
CA PRO A 27 35.74 -20.51 17.54
C PRO A 27 35.43 -21.53 16.44
N SER A 28 34.59 -22.52 16.78
CA SER A 28 34.08 -23.50 15.82
C SER A 28 33.34 -22.81 14.67
N ALA A 29 33.18 -23.49 13.53
CA ALA A 29 32.50 -22.93 12.37
C ALA A 29 31.05 -22.49 12.69
N GLU A 30 30.37 -23.19 13.60
CA GLU A 30 29.01 -22.91 14.04
C GLU A 30 28.98 -21.68 14.97
N ASP A 31 29.87 -21.61 15.96
CA ASP A 31 29.97 -20.47 16.89
C ASP A 31 30.39 -19.19 16.16
N ARG A 32 31.27 -19.30 15.15
CA ARG A 32 31.64 -18.20 14.26
C ARG A 32 30.44 -17.67 13.49
N ALA A 33 29.58 -18.55 12.99
CA ALA A 33 28.36 -18.15 12.28
C ALA A 33 27.37 -17.43 13.22
N HIS A 34 27.21 -17.92 14.45
CA HIS A 34 26.39 -17.27 15.48
C HIS A 34 26.91 -15.88 15.85
N LEU A 35 28.22 -15.74 16.09
CA LEU A 35 28.84 -14.44 16.39
C LEU A 35 28.65 -13.43 15.26
N LEU A 36 28.83 -13.85 14.02
CA LEU A 36 28.61 -13.00 12.86
C LEU A 36 27.14 -12.60 12.71
N LEU A 37 26.20 -13.52 12.94
CA LEU A 37 24.77 -13.22 12.88
C LEU A 37 24.39 -12.15 13.92
N VAL A 38 24.84 -12.29 15.16
CA VAL A 38 24.58 -11.32 16.24
C VAL A 38 25.18 -9.94 15.89
N ALA A 39 26.40 -9.91 15.36
CA ALA A 39 27.04 -8.67 14.93
C ALA A 39 26.26 -7.96 13.81
N HIS A 40 25.79 -8.71 12.79
CA HIS A 40 25.00 -8.15 11.69
C HIS A 40 23.63 -7.63 12.17
N LEU A 41 22.98 -8.33 13.10
CA LEU A 41 21.72 -7.87 13.69
C LEU A 41 21.91 -6.56 14.46
N ALA A 42 22.96 -6.47 15.28
CA ALA A 42 23.28 -5.25 16.02
C ALA A 42 23.58 -4.05 15.09
N GLN A 43 24.34 -4.29 14.01
CA GLN A 43 24.59 -3.29 12.98
C GLN A 43 23.29 -2.85 12.27
N GLY A 44 22.40 -3.80 11.98
CA GLY A 44 21.09 -3.52 11.39
C GLY A 44 20.23 -2.58 12.24
N VAL A 45 20.21 -2.80 13.56
CA VAL A 45 19.49 -1.93 14.51
C VAL A 45 20.05 -0.50 14.51
N ILE A 46 21.38 -0.35 14.54
CA ILE A 46 22.05 0.96 14.54
C ILE A 46 21.80 1.70 13.24
N LYS A 47 21.89 1.00 12.10
CA LYS A 47 21.62 1.57 10.78
C LYS A 47 20.17 2.03 10.64
N SER A 48 19.22 1.22 11.14
CA SER A 48 17.79 1.57 11.18
C SER A 48 17.54 2.83 12.02
N TYR A 49 18.14 2.90 13.22
CA TYR A 49 18.05 4.08 14.08
C TYR A 49 18.67 5.33 13.43
N GLY A 50 19.84 5.20 12.80
CA GLY A 50 20.50 6.27 12.07
C GLY A 50 19.65 6.82 10.92
N SER A 51 19.00 5.93 10.16
CA SER A 51 18.06 6.32 9.11
C SER A 51 16.85 7.06 9.67
N HIS A 52 16.25 6.57 10.77
CA HIS A 52 15.13 7.22 11.42
C HIS A 52 15.48 8.63 11.93
N GLN A 53 16.66 8.81 12.52
CA GLN A 53 17.14 10.12 12.98
C GLN A 53 17.39 11.09 11.81
N LEU A 54 17.88 10.59 10.67
CA LEU A 54 18.04 11.38 9.45
C LEU A 54 16.69 11.84 8.89
N ASP A 55 15.69 10.96 8.87
CA ASP A 55 14.35 11.28 8.41
C ASP A 55 13.65 12.29 9.34
N LEU A 56 13.82 12.16 10.66
CA LEU A 56 13.29 13.11 11.64
C LEU A 56 13.96 14.50 11.52
N ALA A 57 15.28 14.55 11.38
CA ALA A 57 16.01 15.80 11.20
C ALA A 57 15.64 16.51 9.89
N ALA A 58 15.45 15.74 8.80
CA ALA A 58 14.98 16.28 7.52
C ALA A 58 13.54 16.81 7.62
N ALA A 59 12.66 16.11 8.35
CA ALA A 59 11.30 16.58 8.61
C ALA A 59 11.27 17.89 9.42
N MET A 60 12.15 18.04 10.41
CA MET A 60 12.28 19.27 11.21
C MET A 60 12.84 20.45 10.41
N GLU A 61 13.79 20.24 9.50
CA GLU A 61 14.33 21.29 8.64
C GLU A 61 13.33 21.71 7.55
N ALA A 62 12.57 20.77 6.99
CA ALA A 62 11.49 21.07 6.05
C ALA A 62 10.38 21.94 6.68
N ALA A 63 10.12 21.78 7.98
CA ALA A 63 9.19 22.61 8.73
C ALA A 63 9.69 24.06 8.95
N LYS A 64 11.01 24.30 8.90
CA LYS A 64 11.61 25.64 9.04
C LYS A 64 11.75 26.38 7.71
N GLY A 65 11.92 25.68 6.59
CA GLY A 65 12.18 26.25 5.27
C GLY A 65 10.99 26.86 4.52
N GLY A 66 9.85 27.07 5.19
CA GLY A 66 8.59 27.52 4.58
C GLY A 66 8.54 28.98 4.12
N LEU A 67 9.63 29.56 3.61
CA LEU A 67 9.67 30.92 3.02
C LEU A 67 10.82 31.01 2.01
N THR A 68 10.65 30.46 0.81
CA THR A 68 11.18 30.94 -0.48
C THR A 68 11.02 29.86 -1.55
N GLY A 69 10.58 30.27 -2.75
CA GLY A 69 10.19 29.38 -3.83
C GLY A 69 11.31 28.49 -4.35
N SER A 70 11.13 27.19 -4.19
CA SER A 70 11.50 26.15 -5.17
C SER A 70 10.59 24.95 -4.89
N SER A 71 10.32 24.11 -5.88
CA SER A 71 9.45 22.94 -5.69
C SER A 71 10.06 22.01 -4.63
N ALA A 72 9.62 22.16 -3.38
CA ALA A 72 9.95 21.23 -2.31
C ALA A 72 9.37 19.86 -2.70
N GLN A 73 10.22 19.04 -3.33
CA GLN A 73 9.93 17.67 -3.70
C GLN A 73 9.52 16.92 -2.44
N GLN A 74 8.26 16.46 -2.42
CA GLN A 74 7.67 15.83 -1.26
C GLN A 74 8.27 14.44 -1.07
N ARG A 75 9.17 14.30 -0.10
CA ARG A 75 9.74 13.00 0.30
C ARG A 75 8.64 12.11 0.88
N VAL A 76 8.41 10.95 0.27
CA VAL A 76 7.43 9.96 0.76
C VAL A 76 7.90 9.39 2.09
N LEU A 77 7.03 9.41 3.10
CA LEU A 77 7.36 8.90 4.44
C LEU A 77 7.33 7.37 4.45
N ASN A 78 8.35 6.76 5.06
CA ASN A 78 8.40 5.31 5.25
C ASN A 78 7.86 4.94 6.64
N VAL A 79 6.54 4.83 6.76
CA VAL A 79 5.83 4.53 8.01
C VAL A 79 5.00 3.26 7.84
N SER A 80 4.82 2.52 8.94
CA SER A 80 3.99 1.32 8.95
C SER A 80 2.50 1.66 8.93
N LEU A 81 1.66 0.72 8.43
CA LEU A 81 0.21 0.89 8.48
C LEU A 81 -0.29 1.07 9.93
N ARG A 82 0.35 0.39 10.91
CA ARG A 82 0.05 0.57 12.33
C ARG A 82 0.26 2.02 12.77
N ARG A 83 1.38 2.64 12.38
CA ARG A 83 1.66 4.03 12.73
C ARG A 83 0.61 4.98 12.16
N LEU A 84 0.11 4.72 10.94
CA LEU A 84 -0.98 5.50 10.36
C LEU A 84 -2.30 5.38 11.15
N VAL A 85 -2.57 4.23 11.77
CA VAL A 85 -3.70 4.06 12.69
C VAL A 85 -3.46 4.84 13.98
N ASP A 86 -2.26 4.74 14.56
CA ASP A 86 -1.89 5.46 15.79
C ASP A 86 -1.94 6.99 15.60
N ASP A 87 -1.56 7.48 14.42
CA ASP A 87 -1.64 8.89 14.00
C ASP A 87 -3.07 9.30 13.57
N ASN A 88 -4.06 8.41 13.75
CA ASN A 88 -5.47 8.66 13.49
C ASN A 88 -5.80 8.99 12.02
N LEU A 89 -4.95 8.56 11.08
CA LEU A 89 -5.23 8.68 9.64
C LEU A 89 -6.39 7.76 9.23
N MET A 90 -6.51 6.59 9.87
CA MET A 90 -7.63 5.68 9.65
C MET A 90 -7.97 4.89 10.91
N THR A 91 -9.18 4.36 10.96
CA THR A 91 -9.59 3.45 12.04
C THR A 91 -8.86 2.10 11.93
N PRO A 92 -8.72 1.35 13.04
CA PRO A 92 -8.21 -0.02 13.00
C PRO A 92 -9.02 -0.94 12.08
N TRP A 93 -10.33 -0.67 11.94
CA TRP A 93 -11.22 -1.41 11.04
C TRP A 93 -10.79 -1.24 9.58
N TYR A 94 -10.56 -0.01 9.12
CA TYR A 94 -10.07 0.24 7.76
C TYR A 94 -8.71 -0.41 7.52
N ALA A 95 -7.79 -0.34 8.48
CA ALA A 95 -6.49 -0.99 8.34
C ALA A 95 -6.61 -2.51 8.16
N ARG A 96 -7.46 -3.18 8.96
CA ARG A 96 -7.73 -4.63 8.83
C ARG A 96 -8.44 -4.95 7.52
N PHE A 97 -9.39 -4.12 7.11
CA PHE A 97 -10.11 -4.27 5.85
C PHE A 97 -9.14 -4.21 4.67
N LEU A 98 -8.31 -3.17 4.59
CA LEU A 98 -7.32 -3.03 3.51
C LEU A 98 -6.32 -4.18 3.52
N ASN A 99 -5.79 -4.57 4.68
CA ASN A 99 -4.86 -5.70 4.79
C ASN A 99 -5.49 -7.02 4.30
N SER A 100 -6.75 -7.28 4.64
CA SER A 100 -7.48 -8.48 4.19
C SER A 100 -7.64 -8.47 2.65
N ASN A 101 -7.93 -7.29 2.07
CA ASN A 101 -8.06 -7.15 0.62
C ASN A 101 -6.72 -7.23 -0.14
N LEU A 102 -5.60 -6.89 0.51
CA LEU A 102 -4.27 -7.19 -0.02
C LEU A 102 -4.04 -8.70 -0.13
N GLY A 103 -4.45 -9.48 0.88
CA GLY A 103 -4.39 -10.95 0.86
C GLY A 103 -5.17 -11.58 -0.29
N MET A 104 -6.28 -10.93 -0.71
CA MET A 104 -7.09 -11.34 -1.87
C MET A 104 -6.57 -10.78 -3.21
N LYS A 105 -5.43 -10.07 -3.20
CA LYS A 105 -4.85 -9.38 -4.37
C LYS A 105 -5.84 -8.43 -5.07
N ARG A 106 -6.73 -7.79 -4.31
CA ARG A 106 -7.62 -6.77 -4.88
C ARG A 106 -6.83 -5.53 -5.27
N THR A 107 -7.33 -4.86 -6.31
CA THR A 107 -6.80 -3.57 -6.74
C THR A 107 -7.22 -2.48 -5.76
N ILE A 108 -6.27 -1.68 -5.27
CA ILE A 108 -6.52 -0.55 -4.38
C ILE A 108 -5.99 0.73 -5.03
N ILE A 109 -6.88 1.72 -5.15
CA ILE A 109 -6.60 3.04 -5.71
C ILE A 109 -6.75 4.06 -4.58
N ILE A 110 -5.67 4.78 -4.28
CA ILE A 110 -5.70 5.82 -3.24
C ILE A 110 -5.93 7.17 -3.91
N SER A 111 -7.07 7.79 -3.64
CA SER A 111 -7.46 9.09 -4.15
C SER A 111 -7.37 10.18 -3.08
N GLY A 112 -7.38 11.44 -3.50
CA GLY A 112 -7.29 12.59 -2.60
C GLY A 112 -6.45 13.73 -3.16
N GLY A 113 -6.43 14.84 -2.42
CA GLY A 113 -5.81 16.08 -2.85
C GLY A 113 -4.30 16.09 -2.88
N PRO A 114 -3.69 17.22 -3.30
CA PRO A 114 -2.27 17.40 -3.12
C PRO A 114 -1.92 17.31 -1.62
N LYS A 115 -0.79 16.68 -1.30
CA LYS A 115 -0.21 16.61 0.06
C LYS A 115 -1.03 15.89 1.15
N VAL A 116 -2.09 15.15 0.81
CA VAL A 116 -2.91 14.40 1.82
C VAL A 116 -2.33 13.05 2.26
N GLY A 117 -1.09 12.73 1.92
CA GLY A 117 -0.43 11.48 2.35
C GLY A 117 -0.72 10.23 1.49
N LYS A 118 -1.24 10.38 0.26
CA LYS A 118 -1.54 9.24 -0.64
C LYS A 118 -0.36 8.30 -0.85
N SER A 119 0.80 8.85 -1.21
CA SER A 119 2.01 8.05 -1.47
C SER A 119 2.55 7.40 -0.20
N THR A 120 2.35 8.03 0.97
CA THR A 120 2.69 7.46 2.27
C THR A 120 1.82 6.25 2.58
N LEU A 121 0.50 6.35 2.39
CA LEU A 121 -0.40 5.21 2.55
C LEU A 121 -0.08 4.11 1.53
N LEU A 122 0.19 4.46 0.27
CA LEU A 122 0.58 3.50 -0.75
C LEU A 122 1.84 2.73 -0.33
N ASN A 123 2.87 3.44 0.14
CA ASN A 123 4.11 2.84 0.63
C ASN A 123 3.86 1.89 1.81
N ALA A 124 3.02 2.30 2.77
CA ALA A 124 2.64 1.47 3.91
C ALA A 124 1.90 0.19 3.50
N LEU A 125 1.01 0.25 2.50
CA LEU A 125 0.31 -0.94 1.97
C LEU A 125 1.27 -1.87 1.23
N ILE A 126 2.21 -1.33 0.47
CA ILE A 126 3.24 -2.12 -0.23
C ILE A 126 4.12 -2.86 0.79
N ASP A 127 4.42 -2.27 1.93
CA ASP A 127 5.24 -2.90 2.96
C ASP A 127 4.60 -4.18 3.53
N LEU A 128 3.27 -4.26 3.52
CA LEU A 128 2.52 -5.45 3.94
C LEU A 128 2.54 -6.60 2.92
N LEU A 129 2.95 -6.34 1.68
CA LEU A 129 2.99 -7.39 0.66
C LEU A 129 4.06 -8.44 0.99
N PRO A 130 3.80 -9.74 0.79
CA PRO A 130 4.82 -10.79 0.87
C PRO A 130 6.09 -10.43 0.07
N ARG A 131 7.27 -10.79 0.60
CA ARG A 131 8.57 -10.40 0.03
C ARG A 131 8.93 -11.20 -1.22
N ASP A 132 8.33 -12.36 -1.40
CA ASP A 132 8.44 -13.27 -2.55
C ASP A 132 7.51 -12.90 -3.73
N HIS A 133 6.56 -11.99 -3.51
CA HIS A 133 5.71 -11.49 -4.58
C HIS A 133 6.51 -10.69 -5.60
N ARG A 134 6.29 -10.99 -6.88
CA ARG A 134 6.88 -10.23 -7.99
C ARG A 134 6.13 -8.92 -8.19
N ILE A 135 6.81 -7.79 -8.03
CA ILE A 135 6.25 -6.46 -8.18
C ILE A 135 6.81 -5.81 -9.46
N VAL A 136 5.96 -5.21 -10.29
CA VAL A 136 6.37 -4.32 -11.37
C VAL A 136 5.88 -2.93 -11.04
N THR A 137 6.81 -1.98 -10.85
CA THR A 137 6.47 -0.58 -10.59
C THR A 137 6.67 0.29 -11.83
N ILE A 138 5.79 1.28 -12.02
CA ILE A 138 5.78 2.17 -13.18
C ILE A 138 5.68 3.62 -12.72
N ASP A 139 6.82 4.30 -12.73
CA ASP A 139 6.95 5.68 -12.23
C ASP A 139 7.60 6.60 -13.25
N ASP A 140 7.46 7.91 -13.06
CA ASP A 140 8.07 8.94 -13.91
C ASP A 140 9.31 9.59 -13.28
N THR A 141 9.65 9.23 -12.05
CA THR A 141 10.83 9.71 -11.32
C THR A 141 11.71 8.56 -10.83
N ASP A 142 12.97 8.90 -10.53
CA ASP A 142 13.97 7.93 -10.07
C ASP A 142 13.87 7.63 -8.58
N GLU A 143 13.14 8.45 -7.83
CA GLU A 143 12.99 8.25 -6.38
C GLU A 143 12.12 7.02 -6.08
N GLY A 144 11.02 6.81 -6.82
CA GLY A 144 10.09 5.73 -6.53
C GLY A 144 9.60 5.71 -5.08
N LEU A 145 8.98 4.60 -4.67
CA LEU A 145 8.52 4.41 -3.28
C LEU A 145 9.65 3.77 -2.45
N PRO A 146 9.97 4.29 -1.24
CA PRO A 146 11.08 3.78 -0.42
C PRO A 146 11.06 2.26 -0.23
N THR A 147 9.90 1.69 0.10
CA THR A 147 9.75 0.26 0.39
C THR A 147 10.05 -0.65 -0.81
N LEU A 148 9.96 -0.13 -2.03
CA LEU A 148 10.26 -0.89 -3.25
C LEU A 148 11.77 -1.00 -3.55
N ARG A 149 12.58 -0.06 -3.05
CA ARG A 149 14.03 -0.02 -3.34
C ARG A 149 14.77 -1.23 -2.77
N ASP A 150 14.34 -1.72 -1.62
CA ASP A 150 14.99 -2.82 -0.90
C ASP A 150 14.35 -4.19 -1.17
N ARG A 151 13.40 -4.29 -2.11
CA ARG A 151 12.69 -5.55 -2.44
C ARG A 151 13.33 -6.26 -3.64
N SER A 152 13.86 -7.46 -3.41
CA SER A 152 14.58 -8.26 -4.40
C SER A 152 13.77 -8.66 -5.64
N PHE A 153 12.46 -8.84 -5.53
CA PHE A 153 11.59 -9.25 -6.65
C PHE A 153 10.82 -8.09 -7.28
N THR A 154 11.47 -6.93 -7.39
CA THR A 154 10.87 -5.70 -7.97
C THR A 154 11.52 -5.35 -9.30
N VAL A 155 10.68 -5.12 -10.33
CA VAL A 155 11.12 -4.56 -11.61
C VAL A 155 10.63 -3.12 -11.71
N HIS A 156 11.56 -2.18 -11.94
CA HIS A 156 11.25 -0.77 -12.10
C HIS A 156 11.19 -0.40 -13.57
N LEU A 157 10.02 0.03 -14.03
CA LEU A 157 9.80 0.56 -15.38
C LEU A 157 9.60 2.08 -15.28
N LYS A 158 10.22 2.82 -16.21
CA LYS A 158 10.08 4.27 -16.27
C LYS A 158 9.15 4.67 -17.41
N ALA A 159 8.18 5.53 -17.11
CA ALA A 159 7.29 6.09 -18.13
C ALA A 159 6.72 7.43 -17.67
N LYS A 160 6.82 8.44 -18.53
CA LYS A 160 6.22 9.75 -18.26
C LYS A 160 4.69 9.64 -18.17
N ARG A 161 4.11 10.18 -17.10
CA ARG A 161 2.65 10.16 -16.86
C ARG A 161 1.88 10.79 -18.00
N GLY A 162 0.71 10.24 -18.32
CA GLY A 162 -0.21 10.79 -19.33
C GLY A 162 0.26 10.69 -20.78
N THR A 163 1.39 10.02 -21.02
CA THR A 163 1.91 9.81 -22.39
C THR A 163 1.36 8.51 -22.99
N PRO A 164 1.15 8.45 -24.31
CA PRO A 164 0.78 7.20 -24.99
C PRO A 164 1.78 6.06 -24.74
N ALA A 165 3.06 6.40 -24.56
CA ALA A 165 4.12 5.44 -24.24
C ALA A 165 3.86 4.70 -22.91
N ARG A 166 3.25 5.35 -21.91
CA ARG A 166 2.94 4.72 -20.61
C ARG A 166 1.94 3.57 -20.76
N ALA A 167 0.99 3.65 -21.70
CA ALA A 167 0.09 2.55 -22.02
C ALA A 167 0.83 1.30 -22.55
N ALA A 168 1.89 1.49 -23.34
CA ALA A 168 2.74 0.39 -23.79
C ALA A 168 3.54 -0.21 -22.62
N VAL A 169 3.99 0.61 -21.67
CA VAL A 169 4.68 0.13 -20.47
C VAL A 169 3.75 -0.67 -19.56
N PHE A 170 2.48 -0.28 -19.41
CA PHE A 170 1.47 -1.08 -18.71
C PHE A 170 1.27 -2.45 -19.37
N ARG A 171 1.19 -2.52 -20.71
CA ARG A 171 1.12 -3.81 -21.42
C ARG A 171 2.35 -4.67 -21.17
N ARG A 172 3.54 -4.08 -21.25
CA ARG A 172 4.80 -4.77 -20.97
C ARG A 172 4.86 -5.29 -19.53
N ALA A 173 4.36 -4.51 -18.56
CA ALA A 173 4.27 -4.94 -17.17
C ALA A 173 3.40 -6.20 -17.02
N ARG A 174 2.27 -6.27 -17.74
CA ARG A 174 1.41 -7.47 -17.75
C ARG A 174 2.12 -8.70 -18.30
N GLU A 175 2.89 -8.55 -19.38
CA GLU A 175 3.65 -9.65 -19.99
C GLU A 175 4.70 -10.25 -19.04
N MET A 176 5.16 -9.48 -18.05
CA MET A 176 6.05 -9.96 -17.00
C MET A 176 5.36 -10.84 -15.95
N LYS A 177 4.04 -11.06 -16.05
CA LYS A 177 3.22 -11.85 -15.11
C LYS A 177 3.51 -11.51 -13.63
N PRO A 178 3.39 -10.23 -13.23
CA PRO A 178 3.64 -9.84 -11.85
C PRO A 178 2.51 -10.31 -10.93
N THR A 179 2.82 -10.48 -9.65
CA THR A 179 1.82 -10.59 -8.60
C THR A 179 1.18 -9.22 -8.32
N TRP A 180 1.97 -8.14 -8.42
CA TRP A 180 1.50 -6.77 -8.21
C TRP A 180 2.01 -5.83 -9.29
N VAL A 181 1.11 -4.99 -9.82
CA VAL A 181 1.49 -3.80 -10.59
C VAL A 181 1.30 -2.58 -9.69
N VAL A 182 2.37 -1.82 -9.51
CA VAL A 182 2.37 -0.57 -8.75
C VAL A 182 2.58 0.59 -9.72
N ALA A 183 1.79 1.66 -9.57
CA ALA A 183 2.06 2.92 -10.23
C ALA A 183 1.97 4.03 -9.19
N GLY A 184 3.05 4.79 -8.98
CA GLY A 184 3.10 5.78 -7.90
C GLY A 184 1.98 6.82 -8.01
N GLU A 185 1.70 7.30 -9.23
CA GLU A 185 0.58 8.17 -9.51
C GLU A 185 0.06 7.96 -10.94
N LEU A 186 -1.26 7.84 -11.10
CA LEU A 186 -1.94 7.90 -12.40
C LEU A 186 -2.50 9.29 -12.64
N VAL A 187 -2.33 9.77 -13.86
CA VAL A 187 -3.16 10.87 -14.36
C VAL A 187 -4.37 10.31 -15.09
N ARG A 188 -5.36 11.17 -15.37
CA ARG A 188 -6.64 10.82 -16.00
C ARG A 188 -6.52 9.86 -17.20
N ARG A 189 -5.51 10.04 -18.06
CA ARG A 189 -5.29 9.22 -19.27
C ARG A 189 -4.69 7.83 -19.02
N ASP A 190 -4.11 7.59 -17.84
CA ASP A 190 -3.39 6.35 -17.54
C ASP A 190 -4.31 5.23 -17.03
N GLY A 191 -5.48 5.60 -16.48
CA GLY A 191 -6.44 4.68 -15.86
C GLY A 191 -6.78 3.44 -16.70
N PRO A 192 -7.22 3.59 -17.96
CA PRO A 192 -7.54 2.44 -18.80
C PRO A 192 -6.36 1.49 -19.01
N GLY A 193 -5.15 2.04 -19.22
CA GLY A 193 -3.94 1.24 -19.41
C GLY A 193 -3.53 0.49 -18.14
N PHE A 194 -3.64 1.14 -16.98
CA PHE A 194 -3.40 0.51 -15.68
C PHE A 194 -4.38 -0.65 -15.45
N LEU A 195 -5.69 -0.43 -15.58
CA LEU A 195 -6.70 -1.49 -15.38
C LEU A 195 -6.51 -2.68 -16.33
N GLN A 196 -6.16 -2.44 -17.59
CA GLN A 196 -5.89 -3.48 -18.59
C GLN A 196 -4.61 -4.28 -18.34
N SER A 197 -3.71 -3.77 -17.51
CA SER A 197 -2.50 -4.49 -17.11
C SER A 197 -2.75 -5.54 -16.02
N LEU A 198 -3.92 -5.49 -15.39
CA LEU A 198 -4.28 -6.34 -14.26
C LEU A 198 -5.11 -7.55 -14.71
N THR A 199 -5.10 -8.60 -13.91
CA THR A 199 -5.90 -9.82 -14.12
C THR A 199 -6.51 -10.24 -12.79
N ALA A 200 -7.85 -10.25 -12.72
CA ALA A 200 -8.58 -10.53 -11.49
C ALA A 200 -8.15 -11.84 -10.83
N GLY A 201 -8.01 -11.82 -9.51
CA GLY A 201 -7.58 -12.97 -8.70
C GLY A 201 -6.10 -13.36 -8.82
N THR A 202 -5.39 -12.90 -9.86
CA THR A 202 -3.98 -13.28 -10.10
C THR A 202 -3.01 -12.13 -9.82
N THR A 203 -3.35 -10.93 -10.30
CA THR A 203 -2.51 -9.73 -10.23
C THR A 203 -3.28 -8.60 -9.56
N GLY A 204 -2.79 -8.14 -8.41
CA GLY A 204 -3.31 -6.96 -7.73
C GLY A 204 -2.70 -5.66 -8.28
N GLY A 205 -3.46 -4.58 -8.25
CA GLY A 205 -2.99 -3.25 -8.60
C GLY A 205 -2.92 -2.33 -7.37
N LEU A 206 -1.84 -1.56 -7.21
CA LEU A 206 -1.78 -0.50 -6.20
C LEU A 206 -1.37 0.82 -6.84
N THR A 207 -2.11 1.89 -6.56
CA THR A 207 -1.78 3.18 -7.17
C THR A 207 -2.35 4.37 -6.41
N THR A 208 -1.90 5.58 -6.77
CA THR A 208 -2.55 6.82 -6.35
C THR A 208 -3.12 7.60 -7.53
N VAL A 209 -4.15 8.40 -7.26
CA VAL A 209 -4.75 9.34 -8.21
C VAL A 209 -4.97 10.65 -7.48
N GLN A 210 -4.50 11.77 -8.03
CA GLN A 210 -4.84 13.08 -7.48
C GLN A 210 -6.23 13.51 -7.97
N THR A 211 -7.21 13.45 -7.07
CA THR A 211 -8.59 13.89 -7.34
C THR A 211 -9.34 14.16 -6.03
N MET A 212 -10.25 15.13 -6.05
CA MET A 212 -11.26 15.36 -4.98
C MET A 212 -12.53 14.54 -5.21
N ASP A 213 -12.76 14.12 -6.45
CA ASP A 213 -13.94 13.35 -6.84
C ASP A 213 -13.48 12.05 -7.54
N PRO A 214 -13.33 10.95 -6.77
CA PRO A 214 -12.93 9.68 -7.34
C PRO A 214 -13.98 9.14 -8.32
N GLU A 215 -15.27 9.39 -8.10
CA GLU A 215 -16.37 8.89 -8.93
C GLU A 215 -16.35 9.57 -10.31
N ALA A 216 -16.15 10.89 -10.36
CA ALA A 216 -15.94 11.61 -11.62
C ALA A 216 -14.73 11.07 -12.38
N THR A 217 -13.63 10.77 -11.68
CA THR A 217 -12.42 10.23 -12.32
C THR A 217 -12.63 8.82 -12.88
N LEU A 218 -13.42 7.98 -12.21
CA LEU A 218 -13.79 6.65 -12.70
C LEU A 218 -14.74 6.74 -13.90
N ASN A 219 -15.72 7.65 -13.86
CA ASN A 219 -16.61 7.93 -14.98
C ASN A 219 -15.84 8.43 -16.20
N ASP A 220 -14.82 9.25 -16.00
CA ASP A 220 -13.91 9.67 -17.05
C ASP A 220 -13.19 8.48 -17.70
N TRP A 221 -12.71 7.53 -16.91
CA TRP A 221 -12.07 6.33 -17.44
C TRP A 221 -13.04 5.45 -18.23
N LEU A 222 -14.28 5.31 -17.75
CA LEU A 222 -15.36 4.62 -18.47
C LEU A 222 -15.65 5.26 -19.82
N ALA A 223 -15.74 6.59 -19.87
CA ALA A 223 -16.00 7.34 -21.09
C ALA A 223 -14.84 7.26 -22.11
N MET A 224 -13.60 7.10 -21.64
CA MET A 224 -12.42 7.04 -22.51
C MET A 224 -12.28 5.73 -23.27
N ASN A 225 -12.68 4.60 -22.68
CA ASN A 225 -12.37 3.29 -23.25
C ASN A 225 -13.42 2.24 -22.83
N LYS A 226 -14.21 1.75 -23.80
CA LYS A 226 -15.32 0.81 -23.58
C LYS A 226 -14.94 -0.40 -22.71
N PRO A 227 -13.81 -1.11 -22.97
CA PRO A 227 -13.31 -2.17 -22.09
C PRO A 227 -13.19 -1.85 -20.59
N VAL A 228 -13.07 -0.58 -20.19
CA VAL A 228 -12.89 -0.20 -18.77
C VAL A 228 -14.05 -0.69 -17.91
N ALA A 229 -15.28 -0.68 -18.42
CA ALA A 229 -16.44 -1.16 -17.67
C ALA A 229 -16.26 -2.63 -17.24
N GLU A 230 -15.90 -3.49 -18.19
CA GLU A 230 -15.63 -4.90 -17.91
C GLU A 230 -14.47 -5.11 -16.94
N HIS A 231 -13.39 -4.31 -17.07
CA HIS A 231 -12.26 -4.41 -16.13
C HIS A 231 -12.65 -3.97 -14.73
N LEU A 232 -13.41 -2.88 -14.57
CA LEU A 232 -13.90 -2.44 -13.26
C LEU A 232 -14.81 -3.51 -12.63
N LYS A 233 -15.70 -4.11 -13.43
CA LYS A 233 -16.57 -5.20 -12.98
C LYS A 233 -15.79 -6.44 -12.52
N GLN A 234 -14.79 -6.86 -13.30
CA GLN A 234 -13.99 -8.06 -13.01
C GLN A 234 -13.00 -7.85 -11.85
N LEU A 235 -12.33 -6.70 -11.82
CA LEU A 235 -11.33 -6.39 -10.79
C LEU A 235 -11.97 -5.98 -9.47
N ASN A 236 -13.17 -5.40 -9.52
CA ASN A 236 -13.88 -4.82 -8.38
C ASN A 236 -12.93 -4.02 -7.47
N PRO A 237 -12.30 -2.93 -7.95
CA PRO A 237 -11.28 -2.22 -7.19
C PRO A 237 -11.86 -1.53 -5.96
N LEU A 238 -11.02 -1.38 -4.95
CA LEU A 238 -11.24 -0.50 -3.81
C LEU A 238 -10.66 0.88 -4.10
N VAL A 239 -11.43 1.93 -3.84
CA VAL A 239 -10.92 3.29 -3.84
C VAL A 239 -10.94 3.83 -2.42
N VAL A 240 -9.78 4.20 -1.92
CA VAL A 240 -9.59 4.82 -0.60
C VAL A 240 -9.43 6.31 -0.82
N HIS A 241 -10.34 7.13 -0.30
CA HIS A 241 -10.27 8.58 -0.45
C HIS A 241 -9.69 9.23 0.81
N LEU A 242 -8.63 10.02 0.60
CA LEU A 242 -7.97 10.80 1.65
C LEU A 242 -8.30 12.28 1.53
N GLU A 243 -8.64 12.89 2.65
CA GLU A 243 -8.84 14.34 2.79
C GLU A 243 -8.08 14.89 3.98
N LEU A 244 -7.87 16.21 4.02
CA LEU A 244 -7.40 16.88 5.23
C LEU A 244 -8.63 17.27 6.07
N VAL A 245 -8.64 16.90 7.34
CA VAL A 245 -9.64 17.46 8.27
C VAL A 245 -9.38 18.94 8.51
N ALA A 246 -10.32 19.63 9.16
CA ALA A 246 -10.22 21.06 9.47
C ALA A 246 -8.91 21.43 10.21
N GLU A 247 -8.37 20.53 11.05
CA GLU A 247 -7.09 20.73 11.74
C GLU A 247 -5.85 20.47 10.85
N GLY A 248 -6.02 20.16 9.57
CA GLY A 248 -4.94 19.93 8.60
C GLY A 248 -4.33 18.53 8.64
N ALA A 249 -4.87 17.60 9.43
CA ALA A 249 -4.40 16.22 9.48
C ALA A 249 -5.05 15.37 8.36
N PRO A 250 -4.29 14.48 7.67
CA PRO A 250 -4.87 13.60 6.67
C PRO A 250 -5.70 12.49 7.30
N ARG A 251 -6.86 12.18 6.71
CA ARG A 251 -7.73 11.07 7.11
C ARG A 251 -8.32 10.34 5.92
N VAL A 252 -8.59 9.04 6.10
CA VAL A 252 -9.49 8.27 5.25
C VAL A 252 -10.92 8.74 5.50
N GLU A 253 -11.50 9.44 4.53
CA GLU A 253 -12.88 9.93 4.59
C GLU A 253 -13.85 8.82 4.17
N ARG A 254 -13.57 8.12 3.07
CA ARG A 254 -14.36 6.98 2.63
C ARG A 254 -13.52 5.92 1.94
N VAL A 255 -14.02 4.69 2.01
CA VAL A 255 -13.58 3.59 1.14
C VAL A 255 -14.79 3.12 0.34
N ILE A 256 -14.66 3.09 -0.99
CA ILE A 256 -15.71 2.62 -1.90
C ILE A 256 -15.24 1.39 -2.66
N GLU A 257 -16.13 0.42 -2.80
CA GLU A 257 -16.03 -0.66 -3.78
C GLU A 257 -16.63 -0.20 -5.09
N VAL A 258 -15.90 -0.45 -6.18
CA VAL A 258 -16.27 0.02 -7.50
C VAL A 258 -16.58 -1.17 -8.39
N THR A 259 -17.75 -1.16 -9.01
CA THR A 259 -18.13 -2.10 -10.06
C THR A 259 -18.89 -1.35 -11.15
N THR A 260 -19.41 -2.08 -12.14
CA THR A 260 -20.29 -1.51 -13.15
C THR A 260 -21.49 -2.40 -13.43
N ASP A 261 -22.63 -1.79 -13.66
CA ASP A 261 -23.83 -2.44 -14.18
C ASP A 261 -24.28 -1.78 -15.49
N ARG A 262 -24.47 -2.59 -16.53
CA ARG A 262 -24.82 -2.14 -17.89
C ARG A 262 -23.96 -0.96 -18.40
N GLY A 263 -22.67 -0.93 -18.03
CA GLY A 263 -21.72 0.11 -18.40
C GLY A 263 -21.73 1.37 -17.52
N ASN A 264 -22.63 1.45 -16.55
CA ASN A 264 -22.69 2.55 -15.59
C ASN A 264 -21.88 2.23 -14.34
N LEU A 265 -21.24 3.25 -13.77
CA LEU A 265 -20.51 3.14 -12.51
C LEU A 265 -21.46 2.82 -11.36
N VAL A 266 -21.13 1.79 -10.58
CA VAL A 266 -21.82 1.45 -9.34
C VAL A 266 -20.80 1.45 -8.22
N VAL A 267 -21.04 2.26 -7.19
CA VAL A 267 -20.17 2.39 -6.03
C VAL A 267 -20.88 1.96 -4.77
N THR A 268 -20.18 1.23 -3.90
CA THR A 268 -20.70 0.80 -2.59
C THR A 268 -19.75 1.27 -1.50
N ARG A 269 -20.24 2.10 -0.57
CA ARG A 269 -19.43 2.56 0.56
C ARG A 269 -19.19 1.42 1.55
N ARG A 270 -17.96 1.33 2.06
CA ARG A 270 -17.54 0.37 3.08
C ARG A 270 -17.25 1.13 4.36
N GLU A 271 -18.06 0.89 5.36
CA GLU A 271 -17.93 1.52 6.67
C GLU A 271 -17.97 0.47 7.76
N GLN A 272 -17.40 0.82 8.92
CA GLN A 272 -17.59 0.04 10.12
C GLN A 272 -19.06 0.21 10.55
N VAL A 273 -19.85 -0.84 10.39
CA VAL A 273 -21.20 -0.88 10.93
C VAL A 273 -21.09 -1.36 12.38
N ASP A 274 -21.40 -0.48 13.33
CA ASP A 274 -21.53 -0.90 14.73
C ASP A 274 -22.73 -1.84 14.82
N SER A 275 -22.48 -3.02 15.39
CA SER A 275 -23.46 -4.12 15.47
C SER A 275 -24.70 -3.77 16.31
N GLU A 276 -24.70 -2.64 17.02
CA GLU A 276 -25.86 -2.10 17.74
C GLU A 276 -26.84 -1.32 16.84
N GLN A 277 -26.41 -0.81 15.67
CA GLN A 277 -27.26 -0.05 14.75
C GLN A 277 -27.85 -0.89 13.62
N VAL A 278 -27.41 -2.13 13.45
CA VAL A 278 -28.21 -3.12 12.73
C VAL A 278 -29.25 -3.62 13.72
N GLY A 279 -30.37 -2.91 13.79
CA GLY A 279 -31.60 -3.51 14.25
C GLY A 279 -31.87 -4.72 13.37
N VAL A 280 -31.38 -5.89 13.79
CA VAL A 280 -31.79 -7.17 13.25
C VAL A 280 -33.28 -7.24 13.60
N GLN A 281 -34.13 -6.78 12.67
CA GLN A 281 -35.50 -7.23 12.62
C GLN A 281 -35.41 -8.75 12.67
N GLY A 282 -35.90 -9.31 13.78
CA GLY A 282 -35.65 -10.67 14.19
C GLY A 282 -35.77 -11.61 13.02
N GLY A 283 -34.79 -12.53 12.92
CA GLY A 283 -34.78 -13.53 11.87
C GLY A 283 -36.14 -14.20 11.78
N GLU A 284 -36.91 -13.83 10.75
CA GLU A 284 -37.88 -14.76 10.19
C GLU A 284 -37.04 -15.91 9.65
N ARG A 285 -37.05 -16.98 10.45
CA ARG A 285 -36.47 -18.26 10.09
C ARG A 285 -36.95 -18.60 8.68
N SER A 286 -35.99 -18.74 7.76
CA SER A 286 -36.22 -19.24 6.41
C SER A 286 -37.25 -20.38 6.44
N PRO A 287 -38.29 -20.35 5.59
CA PRO A 287 -39.32 -21.41 5.52
C PRO A 287 -38.73 -22.82 5.33
N LEU A 288 -37.51 -22.90 4.79
CA LEU A 288 -36.76 -24.15 4.59
C LEU A 288 -36.32 -24.82 5.89
N ALA A 289 -36.12 -24.07 6.98
CA ALA A 289 -35.69 -24.64 8.26
C ALA A 289 -36.84 -25.23 9.10
N LYS A 290 -38.11 -24.95 8.74
CA LYS A 290 -39.29 -25.57 9.38
C LYS A 290 -39.61 -26.94 8.77
N SER A 291 -39.45 -27.13 7.47
CA SER A 291 -39.79 -28.41 6.81
C SER A 291 -38.83 -29.56 7.15
N GLU A 292 -37.58 -29.26 7.50
CA GLU A 292 -36.59 -30.28 7.89
C GLU A 292 -36.85 -30.85 9.29
N ARG A 293 -37.39 -30.07 10.24
CA ARG A 293 -37.73 -30.59 11.57
C ARG A 293 -39.01 -31.41 11.60
N ASP A 294 -40.03 -31.00 10.83
CA ASP A 294 -41.30 -31.72 10.80
C ASP A 294 -41.16 -33.09 10.11
N SER A 295 -40.25 -33.20 9.14
CA SER A 295 -39.91 -34.47 8.49
C SER A 295 -39.04 -35.40 9.34
N GLU A 296 -38.23 -34.84 10.25
CA GLU A 296 -37.39 -35.63 11.17
C GLU A 296 -38.18 -36.16 12.39
N LEU A 297 -39.20 -35.42 12.84
CA LEU A 297 -40.13 -35.87 13.90
C LEU A 297 -41.11 -36.96 13.41
N ALA A 298 -41.58 -36.87 12.16
CA ALA A 298 -42.46 -37.90 11.58
C ALA A 298 -41.78 -39.24 11.28
N ARG A 299 -40.43 -39.28 11.26
CA ARG A 299 -39.65 -40.53 11.09
C ARG A 299 -39.30 -41.22 12.41
N ARG A 300 -39.65 -40.61 13.55
CA ARG A 300 -39.36 -41.13 14.90
C ARG A 300 -40.62 -41.49 15.70
N SER A 301 -41.81 -41.36 15.11
CA SER A 301 -43.08 -41.89 15.60
C SER A 301 -43.51 -43.11 14.80
#